data_AF-A0A0H3I731-F1
#
_entry.id   AF-A0A0H3I731-F1
#
_cell.length_a   1.000
_cell.length_b   1.000
_cell.length_c   1.000
_cell.angle_alpha   90.00
_cell.angle_beta   90.00
_cell.angle_gamma   90.00
#
_symmetry.space_group_name_H-M   'P 1'
#
loop_
_entity.id
_entity.type
_entity.pdbx_description
1 polymer ?
#
loop_
_entity_poly.entity_id
_entity_poly.type
_entity_poly.pdbx_seq_one_letter_code
_entity_poly.pdbx_strand_id
1 'polypeptide(L)'
;MQQNDQLCDQLIQAKGISGILVTLRKSFPLLAEDHLEIGRTWLNVTMPAILALRHPDNGYWPIYVSVVRENGPNSPFTLSLVYYEDNISKELCDVPELHRLLRSHYPNLEKKQRRQWKIAAKKEGISTQTIAEETVTFLQDVGKLLETAREKKIVLN
;
A
#
# COMPACT_ATOMS: atom_id res chain seq x y z
N MET A 1 10.05 4.48 -38.53
CA MET A 1 10.57 4.39 -37.14
C MET A 1 9.49 4.44 -36.06
N GLN A 2 8.28 5.00 -36.29
CA GLN A 2 7.23 5.11 -35.26
C GLN A 2 6.66 3.78 -34.70
N GLN A 3 6.68 2.68 -35.46
CA GLN A 3 6.15 1.39 -34.99
C GLN A 3 6.99 0.74 -33.88
N ASN A 4 8.32 0.98 -33.85
CA ASN A 4 9.20 0.39 -32.83
C ASN A 4 9.03 1.06 -31.47
N ASP A 5 8.78 2.37 -31.44
CA ASP A 5 8.61 3.12 -30.19
C ASP A 5 7.31 2.73 -29.48
N GLN A 6 6.21 2.57 -30.23
CA GLN A 6 4.95 2.06 -29.69
C GLN A 6 5.06 0.62 -29.16
N LEU A 7 5.83 -0.24 -29.83
CA LEU A 7 6.06 -1.61 -29.37
C LEU A 7 6.95 -1.65 -28.11
N CYS A 8 7.96 -0.79 -28.05
CA CYS A 8 8.82 -0.64 -26.88
C CYS A 8 8.04 -0.11 -25.68
N ASP A 9 7.16 0.88 -25.86
CA ASP A 9 6.29 1.39 -24.81
C ASP A 9 5.32 0.32 -24.30
N GLN A 10 4.73 -0.48 -25.19
CA GLN A 10 3.88 -1.61 -24.80
C GLN A 10 4.66 -2.69 -24.04
N LEU A 11 5.91 -2.98 -24.43
CA LEU A 11 6.80 -3.91 -23.73
C LEU A 11 7.28 -3.36 -22.38
N ILE A 12 7.54 -2.07 -22.25
CA ILE A 12 7.91 -1.40 -20.99
C ILE A 12 6.70 -1.34 -20.05
N GLN A 13 5.49 -1.07 -20.57
CA GLN A 13 4.24 -1.11 -19.82
C GLN A 13 3.91 -2.52 -19.33
N ALA A 14 4.10 -3.54 -20.17
CA ALA A 14 3.96 -4.95 -19.79
C ALA A 14 5.05 -5.42 -18.79
N LYS A 15 6.22 -4.77 -18.74
CA LYS A 15 7.31 -5.07 -17.80
C LYS A 15 7.33 -4.21 -16.53
N GLY A 16 6.52 -3.15 -16.45
CA GLY A 16 6.43 -2.24 -15.30
C GLY A 16 5.58 -2.83 -14.16
N ILE A 17 4.32 -2.39 -14.06
CA ILE A 17 3.39 -2.81 -12.99
C ILE A 17 3.10 -4.31 -13.05
N SER A 18 2.87 -4.89 -14.24
CA SER A 18 2.62 -6.33 -14.37
C SER A 18 3.83 -7.18 -13.96
N GLY A 19 5.05 -6.72 -14.25
CA GLY A 19 6.29 -7.37 -13.80
C GLY A 19 6.47 -7.31 -12.28
N ILE A 20 6.13 -6.15 -11.68
CA ILE A 20 6.09 -5.99 -10.22
C ILE A 20 5.07 -6.94 -9.61
N LEU A 21 3.85 -7.02 -10.16
CA LEU A 21 2.80 -7.89 -9.65
C LEU A 21 3.21 -9.37 -9.64
N VAL A 22 3.86 -9.86 -10.70
CA VAL A 22 4.36 -11.23 -10.76
C VAL A 22 5.38 -11.49 -9.64
N THR A 23 6.29 -10.55 -9.42
CA THR A 23 7.32 -10.68 -8.37
C THR A 23 6.70 -10.56 -6.97
N LEU A 24 5.72 -9.69 -6.82
CA LEU A 24 5.00 -9.48 -5.57
C LEU A 24 4.19 -10.72 -5.17
N ARG A 25 3.44 -11.33 -6.10
CA ARG A 25 2.70 -12.58 -5.83
C ARG A 25 3.62 -13.74 -5.44
N LYS A 26 4.84 -13.79 -5.98
CA LYS A 26 5.86 -14.76 -5.55
C LYS A 26 6.38 -14.48 -4.14
N SER A 27 6.58 -13.21 -3.81
CA SER A 27 7.14 -12.76 -2.52
C SER A 27 6.09 -12.74 -1.40
N PHE A 28 4.81 -12.67 -1.75
CA PHE A 28 3.68 -12.65 -0.83
C PHE A 28 2.54 -13.55 -1.34
N PRO A 29 2.66 -14.88 -1.14
CA PRO A 29 1.70 -15.84 -1.71
C PRO A 29 0.26 -15.71 -1.19
N LEU A 30 0.06 -15.05 -0.05
CA LEU A 30 -1.27 -14.79 0.54
C LEU A 30 -2.02 -13.63 -0.14
N LEU A 31 -1.46 -13.05 -1.19
CA LEU A 31 -2.03 -11.94 -1.92
C LEU A 31 -3.14 -12.40 -2.88
N ALA A 32 -4.38 -12.36 -2.40
CA ALA A 32 -5.58 -12.57 -3.19
C ALA A 32 -5.99 -11.30 -3.99
N GLU A 33 -6.98 -11.44 -4.88
CA GLU A 33 -7.41 -10.36 -5.79
C GLU A 33 -8.04 -9.17 -5.05
N ASP A 34 -8.74 -9.43 -3.94
CA ASP A 34 -9.31 -8.42 -3.06
C ASP A 34 -8.26 -7.58 -2.31
N HIS A 35 -7.00 -8.01 -2.32
CA HIS A 35 -5.87 -7.30 -1.73
C HIS A 35 -5.13 -6.41 -2.74
N LEU A 36 -5.61 -6.34 -3.98
CA LEU A 36 -4.91 -5.75 -5.11
C LEU A 36 -5.81 -4.83 -5.94
N GLU A 37 -5.37 -3.59 -6.13
CA GLU A 37 -5.93 -2.70 -7.15
C GLU A 37 -4.83 -2.30 -8.10
N ILE A 38 -5.12 -2.37 -9.41
CA ILE A 38 -4.09 -2.22 -10.43
C ILE A 38 -4.57 -1.20 -11.46
N GLY A 39 -3.72 -0.20 -11.70
CA GLY A 39 -3.84 0.69 -12.84
C GLY A 39 -2.69 0.52 -13.83
N ARG A 40 -2.68 1.37 -14.86
CA ARG A 40 -1.62 1.34 -15.89
C ARG A 40 -0.25 1.73 -15.34
N THR A 41 -0.21 2.67 -14.39
CA THR A 41 1.03 3.26 -13.84
C THR A 41 1.11 3.15 -12.32
N TRP A 42 0.17 2.43 -11.70
CA TRP A 42 0.08 2.31 -10.25
C TRP A 42 -0.44 0.94 -9.84
N LEU A 43 -0.11 0.57 -8.62
CA LEU A 43 -0.52 -0.67 -7.95
C LEU A 43 -0.75 -0.33 -6.49
N ASN A 44 -1.94 -0.62 -5.96
CA ASN A 44 -2.20 -0.60 -4.53
C ASN A 44 -2.24 -2.04 -4.01
N VAL A 45 -1.64 -2.24 -2.85
CA VAL A 45 -1.54 -3.54 -2.20
C VAL A 45 -1.92 -3.37 -0.73
N THR A 46 -2.80 -4.23 -0.25
CA THR A 46 -3.12 -4.34 1.18
C THR A 46 -2.97 -5.79 1.64
N MET A 47 -3.38 -6.10 2.86
CA MET A 47 -3.33 -7.45 3.40
C MET A 47 -4.62 -7.80 4.17
N PRO A 48 -4.97 -9.09 4.32
CA PRO A 48 -6.25 -9.51 4.89
C PRO A 48 -6.53 -8.89 6.26
N ALA A 49 -5.53 -8.85 7.15
CA ALA A 49 -5.70 -8.30 8.49
C ALA A 49 -5.99 -6.79 8.51
N ILE A 50 -5.60 -6.04 7.46
CA ILE A 50 -5.98 -4.63 7.30
C ILE A 50 -7.42 -4.54 6.76
N LEU A 51 -7.78 -5.35 5.77
CA LEU A 51 -9.12 -5.35 5.19
C LEU A 51 -10.20 -5.73 6.21
N ALA A 52 -9.88 -6.61 7.14
CA ALA A 52 -10.75 -6.97 8.25
C ALA A 52 -11.14 -5.77 9.13
N LEU A 53 -10.35 -4.69 9.13
CA LEU A 53 -10.64 -3.46 9.87
C LEU A 53 -11.50 -2.47 9.09
N ARG A 54 -11.81 -2.74 7.81
CA ARG A 54 -12.52 -1.79 6.96
C ARG A 54 -13.94 -1.55 7.48
N HIS A 55 -14.37 -0.29 7.47
CA HIS A 55 -15.75 0.10 7.74
C HIS A 55 -16.70 -0.55 6.70
N PRO A 56 -17.78 -1.23 7.11
CA PRO A 56 -18.63 -2.01 6.19
C PRO A 56 -19.26 -1.15 5.08
N ASP A 57 -19.66 0.08 5.41
CA ASP A 57 -20.30 1.00 4.47
C ASP A 57 -19.32 1.84 3.63
N ASN A 58 -18.00 1.64 3.80
CA ASN A 58 -16.99 2.43 3.11
C ASN A 58 -16.15 1.54 2.19
N GLY A 59 -16.16 1.85 0.89
CA GLY A 59 -15.50 1.04 -0.14
C GLY A 59 -13.97 1.11 -0.12
N TYR A 60 -13.38 2.09 0.57
CA TYR A 60 -11.94 2.33 0.55
C TYR A 60 -11.18 1.51 1.60
N TRP A 61 -9.94 1.13 1.27
CA TRP A 61 -9.06 0.46 2.22
C TRP A 61 -8.54 1.42 3.30
N PRO A 62 -8.47 1.00 4.57
CA PRO A 62 -7.98 1.83 5.65
C PRO A 62 -6.46 1.99 5.62
N ILE A 63 -5.71 0.96 5.20
CA ILE A 63 -4.25 1.03 5.05
C ILE A 63 -3.85 0.27 3.80
N TYR A 64 -2.92 0.83 3.01
CA TYR A 64 -2.37 0.13 1.85
C TYR A 64 -1.03 0.73 1.43
N VAL A 65 -0.24 -0.06 0.72
CA VAL A 65 0.96 0.41 0.03
C VAL A 65 0.57 0.78 -1.39
N SER A 66 0.79 2.05 -1.76
CA SER A 66 0.63 2.54 -3.12
C SER A 66 2.00 2.59 -3.79
N VAL A 67 2.14 1.86 -4.89
CA VAL A 67 3.29 1.89 -5.80
C VAL A 67 2.87 2.70 -7.01
N VAL A 68 3.53 3.82 -7.28
CA VAL A 68 3.19 4.70 -8.41
C VAL A 68 4.45 5.00 -9.21
N ARG A 69 4.32 4.96 -10.53
CA ARG A 69 5.29 5.56 -11.46
C ARG A 69 4.76 6.89 -11.93
N GLU A 70 5.27 7.97 -11.34
CA GLU A 70 4.94 9.32 -11.78
C GLU A 70 5.86 9.70 -12.96
N ASN A 71 5.34 10.42 -13.96
CA ASN A 71 6.13 11.03 -15.05
C ASN A 71 6.67 10.07 -16.14
N GLY A 72 5.96 8.99 -16.46
CA GLY A 72 6.21 8.21 -17.69
C GLY A 72 7.09 6.96 -17.54
N PRO A 73 7.35 6.23 -18.65
CA PRO A 73 7.84 4.84 -18.61
C PRO A 73 9.26 4.63 -18.06
N ASN A 74 10.10 5.67 -18.04
CA ASN A 74 11.48 5.59 -17.57
C ASN A 74 11.68 6.17 -16.16
N SER A 75 10.61 6.68 -15.55
CA SER A 75 10.69 7.29 -14.24
C SER A 75 10.76 6.24 -13.13
N PRO A 76 11.50 6.53 -12.04
CA PRO A 76 11.56 5.63 -10.91
C PRO A 76 10.19 5.53 -10.23
N PHE A 77 10.01 4.46 -9.44
CA PHE A 77 8.78 4.30 -8.67
C PHE A 77 8.86 5.02 -7.33
N THR A 78 7.68 5.42 -6.88
CA THR A 78 7.42 5.93 -5.54
C THR A 78 6.54 4.94 -4.82
N LEU A 79 6.95 4.56 -3.61
CA LEU A 79 6.15 3.76 -2.68
C LEU A 79 5.64 4.65 -1.57
N SER A 80 4.35 4.57 -1.28
CA SER A 80 3.72 5.30 -0.18
C SER A 80 2.90 4.34 0.66
N LEU A 81 3.16 4.30 1.97
CA LEU A 81 2.22 3.70 2.92
C LEU A 81 1.11 4.72 3.19
N VAL A 82 -0.09 4.43 2.71
CA VAL A 82 -1.27 5.28 2.84
C VAL A 82 -2.12 4.79 4.01
N TYR A 83 -2.58 5.74 4.82
CA TYR A 83 -3.42 5.51 5.99
C TYR A 83 -4.66 6.40 5.90
N TYR A 84 -5.84 5.80 6.01
CA TYR A 84 -7.13 6.45 5.94
C TYR A 84 -7.97 6.06 7.17
N GLU A 85 -7.88 6.91 8.18
CA GLU A 85 -8.48 6.74 9.50
C GLU A 85 -10.00 6.54 9.46
N ASP A 86 -10.70 7.35 8.67
CA ASP A 86 -12.16 7.34 8.58
C ASP A 86 -12.72 6.04 7.98
N ASN A 87 -11.87 5.20 7.39
CA ASN A 87 -12.25 3.92 6.81
C ASN A 87 -12.05 2.75 7.78
N ILE A 88 -11.61 3.00 9.00
CA ILE A 88 -11.47 1.97 10.04
C ILE A 88 -12.79 1.84 10.78
N SER A 89 -13.30 0.62 10.91
CA SER A 89 -14.49 0.32 11.69
C SER A 89 -14.23 0.58 13.17
N LYS A 90 -15.00 1.50 13.77
CA LYS A 90 -14.97 1.79 15.21
C LYS A 90 -15.55 0.65 16.06
N GLU A 91 -16.30 -0.25 15.43
CA GLU A 91 -16.82 -1.45 16.09
C GLU A 91 -15.76 -2.55 16.24
N LEU A 92 -14.73 -2.52 15.39
CA LEU A 92 -13.66 -3.52 15.35
C LEU A 92 -12.35 -2.99 15.95
N CYS A 93 -12.26 -1.69 16.23
CA CYS A 93 -11.01 -1.05 16.63
C CYS A 93 -11.24 0.22 17.44
N ASP A 94 -10.46 0.39 18.52
CA ASP A 94 -10.19 1.69 19.13
C ASP A 94 -9.29 2.50 18.18
N VAL A 95 -9.92 3.27 17.29
CA VAL A 95 -9.24 4.04 16.24
C VAL A 95 -8.24 5.05 16.80
N PRO A 96 -8.55 5.85 17.86
CA PRO A 96 -7.57 6.74 18.49
C PRO A 96 -6.31 6.02 18.99
N GLU A 97 -6.45 4.88 19.65
CA GLU A 97 -5.30 4.12 20.16
C GLU A 97 -4.50 3.45 19.04
N LEU A 98 -5.17 2.94 17.99
CA LEU A 98 -4.50 2.43 16.81
C LEU A 98 -3.72 3.55 16.09
N HIS A 99 -4.31 4.74 15.95
CA HIS A 99 -3.63 5.90 15.39
C HIS A 99 -2.38 6.27 16.20
N ARG A 100 -2.48 6.26 17.54
CA ARG A 100 -1.36 6.52 18.45
C ARG A 100 -0.24 5.49 18.29
N LEU A 101 -0.59 4.21 18.17
CA LEU A 101 0.37 3.14 17.93
C LEU A 101 1.08 3.30 16.58
N LEU A 102 0.31 3.47 15.51
CA LEU A 102 0.87 3.68 14.16
C LEU A 102 1.77 4.92 14.11
N ARG A 103 1.37 6.02 14.76
CA ARG A 103 2.16 7.26 14.85
C ARG A 103 3.51 7.05 15.53
N SER A 104 3.57 6.22 16.58
CA SER A 104 4.84 5.93 17.27
C SER A 104 5.87 5.26 16.35
N HIS A 105 5.41 4.59 15.30
CA HIS A 105 6.25 3.93 14.30
C HIS A 105 6.41 4.76 13.01
N TYR A 106 5.37 5.51 12.62
CA TYR A 106 5.32 6.34 11.42
C TYR A 106 5.07 7.82 11.79
N PRO A 107 6.12 8.57 12.18
CA PRO A 107 5.98 9.93 12.69
C PRO A 107 5.43 10.93 11.65
N ASN A 108 5.52 10.62 10.35
CA ASN A 108 4.96 11.47 9.30
C ASN A 108 3.42 11.55 9.32
N LEU A 109 2.74 10.68 10.07
CA LEU A 109 1.28 10.73 10.27
C LEU A 109 0.81 12.03 10.95
N GLU A 110 1.68 12.76 11.65
CA GLU A 110 1.35 14.05 12.28
C GLU A 110 1.21 15.21 11.28
N LYS A 111 1.77 15.07 10.07
CA LYS A 111 1.73 16.14 9.09
C LYS A 111 0.28 16.38 8.67
N LYS A 112 -0.25 17.59 8.94
CA LYS A 112 -1.55 18.02 8.43
C LYS A 112 -1.54 17.91 6.91
N GLN A 113 -2.33 17.00 6.38
CA GLN A 113 -2.56 16.86 4.95
C GLN A 113 -3.95 17.38 4.64
N ARG A 114 -4.11 18.08 3.51
CA ARG A 114 -5.44 18.57 3.04
C ARG A 114 -6.38 17.41 2.66
N ARG A 115 -5.82 16.23 2.44
CA ARG A 115 -6.53 15.02 2.02
C ARG A 115 -6.93 14.23 3.25
N GLN A 116 -8.07 13.54 3.16
CA GLN A 116 -8.57 12.67 4.23
C GLN A 116 -7.65 11.47 4.48
N TRP A 117 -6.93 11.01 3.45
CA TRP A 117 -5.86 10.03 3.57
C TRP A 117 -4.50 10.69 3.85
N LYS A 118 -3.69 10.02 4.67
CA LYS A 118 -2.37 10.44 5.12
C LYS A 118 -1.30 9.52 4.53
N ILE A 119 -0.17 10.08 4.10
CA ILE A 119 1.04 9.30 3.78
C ILE A 119 1.84 9.07 5.07
N ALA A 120 1.81 7.84 5.59
CA ALA A 120 2.52 7.43 6.80
C ALA A 120 4.03 7.26 6.58
N ALA A 121 4.41 6.74 5.42
CA ALA A 121 5.79 6.59 4.99
C ALA A 121 5.89 6.72 3.47
N LYS A 122 7.01 7.24 2.96
CA LYS A 122 7.25 7.41 1.54
C LYS A 122 8.68 7.01 1.20
N LYS A 123 8.87 6.28 0.11
CA LYS A 123 10.16 5.95 -0.50
C LYS A 123 10.11 6.36 -1.96
N GLU A 124 11.05 7.18 -2.40
CA GLU A 124 11.15 7.68 -3.78
C GLU A 124 12.38 7.07 -4.46
N GLY A 125 12.43 7.10 -5.79
CA GLY A 125 13.62 6.62 -6.51
C GLY A 125 13.77 5.10 -6.53
N ILE A 126 12.71 4.34 -6.25
CA ILE A 126 12.79 2.88 -6.06
C ILE A 126 12.88 2.17 -7.41
N SER A 127 13.87 1.28 -7.51
CA SER A 127 14.11 0.46 -8.70
C SER A 127 13.06 -0.63 -8.84
N THR A 128 12.70 -1.03 -10.07
CA THR A 128 11.71 -2.09 -10.30
C THR A 128 12.02 -3.39 -9.56
N GLN A 129 13.30 -3.73 -9.38
CA GLN A 129 13.75 -4.98 -8.79
C GLN A 129 13.45 -5.08 -7.29
N THR A 130 13.45 -3.95 -6.57
CA THR A 130 13.31 -3.91 -5.11
C THR A 130 11.89 -3.58 -4.66
N ILE A 131 10.99 -3.17 -5.57
CA ILE A 131 9.62 -2.75 -5.22
C ILE A 131 8.83 -3.83 -4.51
N ALA A 132 8.90 -5.08 -4.99
CA ALA A 132 8.15 -6.18 -4.39
C ALA A 132 8.59 -6.41 -2.94
N GLU A 133 9.90 -6.48 -2.71
CA GLU A 133 10.49 -6.62 -1.38
C GLU A 133 10.12 -5.45 -0.45
N GLU A 134 10.21 -4.22 -0.96
CA GLU A 134 9.89 -3.03 -0.18
C GLU A 134 8.39 -2.90 0.13
N THR A 135 7.53 -3.33 -0.80
CA THR A 135 6.08 -3.40 -0.57
C THR A 135 5.76 -4.43 0.50
N VAL A 136 6.37 -5.62 0.42
CA VAL A 136 6.19 -6.67 1.43
C VAL A 136 6.71 -6.22 2.80
N THR A 137 7.84 -5.52 2.84
CA THR A 137 8.39 -4.96 4.09
C THR A 137 7.38 -4.02 4.75
N PHE A 138 6.82 -3.06 4.01
CA PHE A 138 5.78 -2.19 4.55
C PHE A 138 4.56 -2.96 5.07
N LEU A 139 4.07 -3.95 4.31
CA LEU A 139 2.91 -4.75 4.72
C LEU A 139 3.18 -5.58 5.97
N GLN A 140 4.36 -6.19 6.06
CA GLN A 140 4.77 -6.98 7.22
C GLN A 140 4.94 -6.11 8.47
N ASP A 141 5.51 -4.91 8.33
CA ASP A 141 5.66 -3.98 9.45
C ASP A 141 4.30 -3.51 9.97
N VAL A 142 3.37 -3.15 9.08
CA VAL A 142 1.98 -2.86 9.47
C VAL A 142 1.33 -4.08 10.12
N GLY A 143 1.57 -5.28 9.59
CA GLY A 143 1.05 -6.52 10.19
C GLY A 143 1.52 -6.74 11.62
N LYS A 144 2.81 -6.56 11.91
CA LYS A 144 3.34 -6.64 13.28
C LYS A 144 2.70 -5.60 14.21
N LEU A 145 2.45 -4.39 13.70
CA LEU A 145 1.77 -3.35 14.47
C LEU A 145 0.31 -3.70 14.74
N LEU A 146 -0.40 -4.32 13.79
CA LEU A 146 -1.76 -4.80 14.00
C LEU A 146 -1.81 -5.95 15.00
N GLU A 147 -0.85 -6.88 14.97
CA GLU A 147 -0.75 -7.93 16.00
C GLU A 147 -0.50 -7.34 17.38
N THR A 148 0.42 -6.36 17.48
CA THR A 148 0.62 -5.60 18.73
C THR A 148 -0.67 -4.90 19.19
N ALA A 149 -1.47 -4.38 18.25
CA ALA A 149 -2.75 -3.76 18.54
C ALA A 149 -3.77 -4.79 19.08
N ARG A 150 -3.82 -6.00 18.52
CA ARG A 150 -4.65 -7.12 19.02
C ARG A 150 -4.24 -7.53 20.43
N GLU A 151 -2.94 -7.71 20.68
CA GLU A 151 -2.41 -8.04 22.01
C GLU A 151 -2.80 -6.99 23.07
N LYS A 152 -2.82 -5.72 22.67
CA LYS A 152 -3.24 -4.59 23.51
C LYS A 152 -4.76 -4.39 23.56
N LYS A 153 -5.55 -5.23 22.89
CA LYS A 153 -7.01 -5.12 22.77
C LYS A 153 -7.49 -3.79 22.15
N ILE A 154 -6.64 -3.18 21.33
CA ILE A 154 -6.97 -2.01 20.51
C ILE A 154 -7.81 -2.46 19.31
N VAL A 155 -7.41 -3.55 18.66
CA VAL A 155 -8.20 -4.24 17.64
C VAL A 155 -8.96 -5.37 18.32
N LEU A 156 -10.28 -5.41 18.10
CA LEU A 156 -11.18 -6.43 18.62
C LEU A 156 -11.19 -7.60 17.64
N ASN A 157 -10.95 -8.81 18.16
CA ASN A 157 -10.90 -10.04 17.36
C ASN A 157 -12.27 -10.42 16.80
#